data_AF-A0A2P7TG38-F1
#
_entry.id   AF-A0A2P7TG38-F1
#
_cell.length_a   1.000
_cell.length_b   1.000
_cell.length_c   1.000
_cell.angle_alpha   90.00
_cell.angle_beta   90.00
_cell.angle_gamma   90.00
#
_symmetry.space_group_name_H-M   'P 1'
#
loop_
_entity.id
_entity.type
_entity.pdbx_description
1 polymer ?
#
loop_
_entity_poly.entity_id
_entity_poly.type
_entity_poly.pdbx_seq_one_letter_code
_entity_poly.pdbx_strand_id
1 'polypeptide(L)'
;MKNNAKIALFFLISPLFAFIAFDYECVNLPETLLNYAGIVFPADIINNLADMDNMPASNPTTDAGATLGRVLFYDADLSQNHTISCASCHIQEFSFTDTARFSTGFNGGQTTRNAMSINHIRFQRDNAFFWDERAPSLEAQALMPIQNAVEMGLTLDTLVARVAAKPFYPSLFQAAFGTTTVTSDFIARALAQFMRSMNTFGSKYRQGVEQTPGNPSVVPFANFTAEENLGKTLFMDTTRGNCQSCHTRNVFVHQGSHNIGLDIVYADNGVGAVTGNPNKNGKFAVPSLINVALTAPYMHDGRYNTLEQVINFYSDSIQPHPNLSHFLKDNITGLPRHPNYTPSEKAALLAFLNTLTDTIIATDERWSNPFCVITCVPTITGNAEVCAYDPVTYTITPGPPNSTYLWNITGSYIIVSGCSMADTTCTLMWTDGPAGTLSVTQTSY
;
A
#
# COMPACT_ATOMS: atom_id res chain seq x y z
N MET A 1 39.55 -32.85 -23.52
CA MET A 1 38.10 -32.57 -23.59
C MET A 1 37.86 -31.23 -22.93
N LYS A 2 37.64 -30.17 -23.73
CA LYS A 2 37.31 -28.81 -23.26
C LYS A 2 35.84 -28.80 -22.89
N ASN A 3 35.49 -28.45 -21.65
CA ASN A 3 34.11 -28.24 -21.23
C ASN A 3 33.87 -26.75 -21.04
N ASN A 4 33.15 -26.14 -21.98
CA ASN A 4 32.76 -24.74 -21.97
C ASN A 4 31.59 -24.55 -21.00
N ALA A 5 31.83 -23.89 -19.86
CA ALA A 5 30.75 -23.37 -19.02
C ALA A 5 30.19 -22.10 -19.67
N LYS A 6 28.96 -22.18 -20.19
CA LYS A 6 28.20 -21.00 -20.61
C LYS A 6 27.68 -20.29 -19.36
N ILE A 7 28.29 -19.16 -19.02
CA ILE A 7 27.75 -18.21 -18.05
C ILE A 7 26.61 -17.47 -18.76
N ALA A 8 25.36 -17.79 -18.41
CA ALA A 8 24.21 -17.01 -18.84
C ALA A 8 24.12 -15.77 -17.93
N LEU A 9 24.56 -14.63 -18.47
CA LEU A 9 24.39 -13.32 -17.86
C LEU A 9 22.92 -12.92 -18.05
N PHE A 10 22.09 -13.12 -17.02
CA PHE A 10 20.75 -12.55 -16.99
C PHE A 10 20.88 -11.04 -16.80
N PHE A 11 20.70 -10.28 -17.88
CA PHE A 11 20.43 -8.85 -17.78
C PHE A 11 19.08 -8.69 -17.08
N LEU A 12 19.11 -8.21 -15.83
CA LEU A 12 17.94 -7.65 -15.17
C LEU A 12 17.50 -6.44 -15.99
N ILE A 13 16.49 -6.63 -16.84
CA ILE A 13 15.75 -5.53 -17.44
C ILE A 13 14.99 -4.91 -16.27
N SER A 14 15.56 -3.86 -15.67
CA SER A 14 14.79 -2.98 -14.78
C SER A 14 13.64 -2.44 -15.63
N PRO A 15 12.36 -2.69 -15.27
CA PRO A 15 11.29 -1.97 -15.93
C PRO A 15 11.56 -0.49 -15.69
N LEU A 16 11.69 0.25 -16.78
CA LEU A 16 11.76 1.71 -16.76
C LEU A 16 10.37 2.15 -16.27
N PHE A 17 10.18 2.27 -14.96
CA PHE A 17 8.97 2.85 -14.42
C PHE A 17 8.95 4.30 -14.90
N ALA A 18 8.02 4.61 -15.81
CA ALA A 18 7.72 5.99 -16.13
C ALA A 18 7.32 6.69 -14.83
N PHE A 19 8.06 7.71 -14.42
CA PHE A 19 7.69 8.52 -13.27
C PHE A 19 6.37 9.23 -13.62
N ILE A 20 5.26 8.75 -13.07
CA ILE A 20 3.98 9.45 -13.15
C ILE A 20 4.06 10.62 -12.18
N ALA A 21 4.18 11.84 -12.72
CA ALA A 21 4.09 13.05 -11.93
C ALA A 21 2.61 13.45 -11.77
N PHE A 22 2.24 13.98 -10.60
CA PHE A 22 0.89 14.42 -10.28
C PHE A 22 0.86 15.92 -10.02
N ASP A 23 -0.19 16.58 -10.47
CA ASP A 23 -0.46 17.99 -10.16
C ASP A 23 -1.26 18.06 -8.86
N TYR A 24 -0.60 18.43 -7.76
CA TYR A 24 -1.23 18.54 -6.44
C TYR A 24 -2.14 19.78 -6.28
N GLU A 25 -2.28 20.60 -7.33
CA GLU A 25 -3.28 21.67 -7.42
C GLU A 25 -4.57 21.22 -8.14
N CYS A 26 -4.57 20.03 -8.74
CA CYS A 26 -5.68 19.50 -9.54
C CYS A 26 -6.15 18.15 -9.01
N VAL A 27 -7.41 18.08 -8.58
CA VAL A 27 -8.04 16.82 -8.14
C VAL A 27 -9.06 16.38 -9.19
N ASN A 28 -8.94 15.15 -9.68
CA ASN A 28 -9.86 14.49 -10.58
C ASN A 28 -10.81 13.57 -9.77
N LEU A 29 -11.90 14.15 -9.27
CA LEU A 29 -12.95 13.40 -8.57
C LEU A 29 -14.13 13.11 -9.52
N PRO A 30 -14.76 11.93 -9.40
CA PRO A 30 -15.98 11.64 -10.17
C PRO A 30 -17.13 12.58 -9.77
N GLU A 31 -18.02 12.87 -10.71
CA GLU A 31 -19.21 13.71 -10.47
C GLU A 31 -20.12 13.14 -9.37
N THR A 32 -20.18 11.81 -9.29
CA THR A 32 -20.88 11.08 -8.22
C THR A 32 -19.85 10.51 -7.25
N LEU A 33 -20.02 10.76 -5.96
CA LEU A 33 -19.13 10.23 -4.93
C LEU A 33 -19.11 8.71 -4.98
N LEU A 34 -17.91 8.14 -4.84
CA LEU A 34 -17.74 6.70 -4.75
C LEU A 34 -18.31 6.15 -3.43
N ASN A 35 -18.76 4.91 -3.46
CA ASN A 35 -19.35 4.26 -2.29
C ASN A 35 -18.26 3.77 -1.30
N TYR A 36 -18.07 4.53 -0.24
CA TYR A 36 -17.20 4.22 0.90
C TYR A 36 -18.01 3.80 2.14
N ALA A 37 -19.19 4.38 2.33
CA ALA A 37 -20.01 4.19 3.53
C ALA A 37 -20.89 2.93 3.44
N GLY A 38 -21.38 2.59 2.25
CA GLY A 38 -22.30 1.48 2.00
C GLY A 38 -21.61 0.16 1.68
N ILE A 39 -20.50 -0.17 2.34
CA ILE A 39 -19.83 -1.47 2.20
C ILE A 39 -20.70 -2.53 2.87
N VAL A 40 -21.10 -3.55 2.11
CA VAL A 40 -21.84 -4.71 2.63
C VAL A 40 -20.84 -5.70 3.21
N PHE A 41 -20.83 -5.80 4.54
CA PHE A 41 -20.01 -6.79 5.24
C PHE A 41 -20.72 -8.16 5.26
N PRO A 42 -20.00 -9.26 5.01
CA PRO A 42 -20.53 -10.60 5.25
C PRO A 42 -21.03 -10.75 6.70
N ALA A 43 -22.12 -11.49 6.90
CA ALA A 43 -22.79 -11.57 8.21
C ALA A 43 -21.87 -12.09 9.33
N ASP A 44 -20.95 -13.01 9.01
CA ASP A 44 -19.96 -13.51 9.97
C ASP A 44 -18.90 -12.46 10.31
N ILE A 45 -18.56 -11.53 9.41
CA ILE A 45 -17.70 -10.38 9.73
C ILE A 45 -18.38 -9.51 10.77
N ILE A 46 -19.64 -9.12 10.55
CA ILE A 46 -20.40 -8.24 11.46
C ILE A 46 -20.48 -8.89 12.85
N ASN A 47 -20.89 -10.15 12.91
CA ASN A 47 -21.08 -10.86 14.18
C ASN A 47 -19.77 -11.06 14.96
N ASN A 48 -18.65 -11.27 14.26
CA ASN A 48 -17.37 -11.49 14.94
C ASN A 48 -16.68 -10.17 15.27
N LEU A 49 -16.74 -9.16 14.41
CA LEU A 49 -15.91 -7.95 14.51
C LEU A 49 -16.61 -6.74 15.14
N ALA A 50 -17.86 -6.86 15.58
CA ALA A 50 -18.57 -5.75 16.23
C ALA A 50 -17.77 -5.10 17.38
N ASP A 51 -17.15 -5.91 18.25
CA ASP A 51 -16.33 -5.41 19.38
C ASP A 51 -14.97 -4.84 18.95
N MET A 52 -14.60 -5.02 17.68
CA MET A 52 -13.34 -4.56 17.10
C MET A 52 -13.53 -3.37 16.13
N ASP A 53 -14.79 -2.99 15.85
CA ASP A 53 -15.08 -1.85 15.00
C ASP A 53 -14.72 -0.55 15.73
N ASN A 54 -13.64 0.08 15.28
CA ASN A 54 -13.15 1.33 15.87
C ASN A 54 -13.81 2.58 15.28
N MET A 55 -14.91 2.45 14.53
CA MET A 55 -15.65 3.59 14.00
C MET A 55 -16.45 4.29 15.12
N PRO A 56 -16.06 5.51 15.56
CA PRO A 56 -16.76 6.19 16.62
C PRO A 56 -18.06 6.80 16.10
N ALA A 57 -19.10 6.85 16.94
CA ALA A 57 -20.38 7.48 16.60
C ALA A 57 -20.23 8.98 16.22
N SER A 58 -19.18 9.65 16.69
CA SER A 58 -18.87 11.04 16.37
C SER A 58 -18.13 11.24 15.05
N ASN A 59 -17.67 10.17 14.38
CA ASN A 59 -17.00 10.23 13.09
C ASN A 59 -17.32 8.99 12.23
N PRO A 60 -18.59 8.76 11.88
CA PRO A 60 -18.96 7.67 10.99
C PRO A 60 -18.38 7.90 9.59
N THR A 61 -18.02 6.81 8.89
CA THR A 61 -17.60 6.92 7.49
C THR A 61 -18.79 7.37 6.62
N THR A 62 -18.58 8.46 5.89
CA THR A 62 -19.48 8.99 4.86
C THR A 62 -18.73 9.03 3.53
N ASP A 63 -19.44 8.99 2.40
CA ASP A 63 -18.78 9.06 1.09
C ASP A 63 -18.04 10.39 0.90
N ALA A 64 -18.61 11.50 1.38
CA ALA A 64 -17.99 12.82 1.30
C ALA A 64 -16.75 12.94 2.21
N GLY A 65 -16.84 12.46 3.46
CA GLY A 65 -15.71 12.50 4.39
C GLY A 65 -14.56 11.57 3.99
N ALA A 66 -14.86 10.38 3.47
CA ALA A 66 -13.85 9.49 2.90
C ALA A 66 -13.24 10.06 1.61
N THR A 67 -14.01 10.77 0.78
CA THR A 67 -13.48 11.48 -0.40
C THR A 67 -12.51 12.58 -0.01
N LEU A 68 -12.85 13.42 0.99
CA LEU A 68 -11.90 14.39 1.54
C LEU A 68 -10.64 13.71 2.10
N GLY A 69 -10.82 12.62 2.85
CA GLY A 69 -9.72 11.83 3.38
C GLY A 69 -8.81 11.24 2.30
N ARG A 70 -9.38 10.77 1.18
CA ARG A 70 -8.63 10.28 0.02
C ARG A 70 -7.73 11.36 -0.57
N VAL A 71 -8.26 12.58 -0.76
CA VAL A 71 -7.47 13.70 -1.28
C VAL A 71 -6.32 14.02 -0.31
N LEU A 72 -6.61 14.16 0.99
CA LEU A 72 -5.58 14.40 2.02
C LEU A 72 -4.52 13.30 2.08
N PHE A 73 -4.91 12.03 1.92
CA PHE A 73 -4.02 10.88 2.01
C PHE A 73 -2.95 10.86 0.92
N TYR A 74 -3.33 11.30 -0.29
CA TYR A 74 -2.44 11.32 -1.46
C TYR A 74 -1.68 12.63 -1.66
N ASP A 75 -2.06 13.70 -0.95
CA ASP A 75 -1.51 15.05 -1.16
C ASP A 75 -0.08 15.18 -0.61
N ALA A 76 0.92 15.15 -1.51
CA ALA A 76 2.34 15.27 -1.13
C ALA A 76 2.71 16.66 -0.63
N ASP A 77 1.86 17.64 -0.94
CA ASP A 77 1.96 18.99 -0.40
C ASP A 77 1.88 18.97 1.13
N LEU A 78 1.37 17.92 1.78
CA LEU A 78 1.22 17.85 3.22
C LEU A 78 2.49 17.38 3.97
N SER A 79 3.66 17.42 3.33
CA SER A 79 4.97 17.22 3.96
C SER A 79 5.83 18.49 3.93
N GLN A 80 6.81 18.62 4.82
CA GLN A 80 7.58 19.86 5.02
C GLN A 80 8.18 20.41 3.72
N ASN A 81 8.68 19.55 2.83
CA ASN A 81 9.25 19.93 1.53
C ASN A 81 8.36 19.55 0.32
N HIS A 82 7.09 19.20 0.56
CA HIS A 82 6.10 18.95 -0.49
C HIS A 82 6.36 17.70 -1.37
N THR A 83 7.03 16.67 -0.84
CA THR A 83 7.41 15.48 -1.63
C THR A 83 6.82 14.15 -1.13
N ILE A 84 6.31 14.09 0.09
CA ILE A 84 5.79 12.87 0.73
C ILE A 84 4.33 13.05 1.11
N SER A 85 3.51 12.04 0.81
CA SER A 85 2.15 11.88 1.33
C SER A 85 2.04 10.57 2.11
N CYS A 86 0.86 10.27 2.65
CA CYS A 86 0.62 8.97 3.29
C CYS A 86 0.85 7.83 2.27
N ALA A 87 0.44 8.05 1.02
CA ALA A 87 0.58 7.09 -0.07
C ALA A 87 2.03 6.80 -0.50
N SER A 88 3.00 7.64 -0.13
CA SER A 88 4.42 7.38 -0.40
C SER A 88 4.95 6.16 0.37
N CYS A 89 4.37 5.86 1.54
CA CYS A 89 4.74 4.72 2.37
C CYS A 89 3.63 3.66 2.47
N HIS A 90 2.39 4.03 2.10
CA HIS A 90 1.24 3.14 2.06
C HIS A 90 0.75 3.02 0.61
N ILE A 91 1.51 2.29 -0.20
CA ILE A 91 1.32 2.20 -1.65
C ILE A 91 0.17 1.24 -1.95
N GLN A 92 -0.86 1.72 -2.65
CA GLN A 92 -2.08 0.94 -2.93
C GLN A 92 -1.77 -0.42 -3.55
N GLU A 93 -0.91 -0.46 -4.56
CA GLU A 93 -0.53 -1.66 -5.33
C GLU A 93 0.03 -2.78 -4.44
N PHE A 94 0.63 -2.41 -3.31
CA PHE A 94 1.19 -3.30 -2.30
C PHE A 94 0.28 -3.38 -1.06
N SER A 95 -1.04 -3.34 -1.28
CA SER A 95 -2.06 -3.37 -0.21
C SER A 95 -1.81 -2.31 0.88
N PHE A 96 -1.46 -1.09 0.44
CA PHE A 96 -1.15 0.05 1.31
C PHE A 96 0.01 -0.21 2.28
N THR A 97 1.10 -0.78 1.76
CA THR A 97 2.40 -0.93 2.45
C THR A 97 3.53 -0.31 1.64
N ASP A 98 4.71 -0.27 2.23
CA ASP A 98 5.95 0.09 1.54
C ASP A 98 6.68 -1.19 1.11
N THR A 99 7.34 -1.13 -0.03
CA THR A 99 8.22 -2.22 -0.50
C THR A 99 9.61 -2.14 0.11
N ALA A 100 9.97 -1.00 0.71
CA ALA A 100 11.20 -0.84 1.44
C ALA A 100 11.11 -1.49 2.84
N ARG A 101 12.28 -1.95 3.34
CA ARG A 101 12.41 -2.41 4.73
C ARG A 101 11.96 -1.35 5.74
N PHE A 102 12.43 -0.13 5.51
CA PHE A 102 12.05 1.06 6.27
C PHE A 102 11.66 2.15 5.29
N SER A 103 10.53 2.80 5.54
CA SER A 103 10.07 3.91 4.72
C SER A 103 11.01 5.10 4.82
N THR A 104 11.17 5.78 3.68
CA THR A 104 11.97 7.00 3.57
C THR A 104 11.04 8.20 3.64
N GLY A 105 11.25 9.08 4.62
CA GLY A 105 10.46 10.28 4.75
C GLY A 105 11.02 11.47 3.97
N PHE A 106 10.44 12.65 4.23
CA PHE A 106 10.53 13.81 3.34
C PHE A 106 11.96 14.29 3.06
N ASN A 107 12.88 14.14 4.02
CA ASN A 107 14.27 14.57 3.90
C ASN A 107 15.27 13.39 3.81
N GLY A 108 14.83 12.23 3.29
CA GLY A 108 15.68 11.06 3.10
C GLY A 108 15.98 10.25 4.37
N GLY A 109 15.44 10.65 5.53
CA GLY A 109 15.55 9.89 6.77
C GLY A 109 14.72 8.61 6.73
N GLN A 110 15.21 7.54 7.36
CA GLN A 110 14.51 6.26 7.43
C GLN A 110 13.72 6.13 8.72
N THR A 111 12.51 5.60 8.61
CA THR A 111 11.72 5.13 9.75
C THR A 111 12.42 3.94 10.44
N THR A 112 12.02 3.62 11.67
CA THR A 112 12.62 2.52 12.45
C THR A 112 11.87 1.21 12.35
N ARG A 113 10.71 1.20 11.66
CA ARG A 113 9.86 0.03 11.49
C ARG A 113 9.28 -0.03 10.08
N ASN A 114 8.98 -1.24 9.62
CA ASN A 114 8.29 -1.46 8.36
C ASN A 114 6.85 -0.89 8.43
N ALA A 115 6.38 -0.30 7.33
CA ALA A 115 5.05 0.29 7.24
C ALA A 115 3.97 -0.80 7.20
N MET A 116 3.10 -0.83 8.22
CA MET A 116 2.01 -1.80 8.30
C MET A 116 0.98 -1.53 7.20
N SER A 117 0.31 -2.58 6.72
CA SER A 117 -0.88 -2.41 5.90
C SER A 117 -1.96 -1.71 6.71
N ILE A 118 -2.68 -0.80 6.05
CA ILE A 118 -3.88 -0.14 6.60
C ILE A 118 -5.18 -0.76 6.05
N ASN A 119 -5.08 -1.87 5.30
CA ASN A 119 -6.25 -2.63 4.88
C ASN A 119 -6.93 -3.24 6.11
N HIS A 120 -8.27 -3.14 6.19
CA HIS A 120 -9.10 -3.56 7.32
C HIS A 120 -8.76 -2.86 8.66
N ILE A 121 -8.10 -1.70 8.63
CA ILE A 121 -7.72 -0.97 9.85
C ILE A 121 -8.93 -0.52 10.70
N ARG A 122 -10.14 -0.52 10.13
CA ARG A 122 -11.41 -0.35 10.87
C ARG A 122 -11.59 -1.40 11.98
N PHE A 123 -11.08 -2.60 11.78
CA PHE A 123 -11.22 -3.71 12.71
C PHE A 123 -9.92 -3.97 13.49
N GLN A 124 -9.40 -2.91 14.10
CA GLN A 124 -8.24 -2.99 14.96
C GLN A 124 -8.67 -3.12 16.42
N ARG A 125 -8.28 -4.25 17.04
CA ARG A 125 -8.61 -4.53 18.43
C ARG A 125 -8.07 -3.42 19.35
N ASP A 126 -8.85 -3.11 20.39
CA ASP A 126 -8.46 -2.24 21.50
C ASP A 126 -8.12 -0.78 21.13
N ASN A 127 -8.44 -0.33 19.90
CA ASN A 127 -8.12 1.01 19.39
C ASN A 127 -6.64 1.39 19.51
N ALA A 128 -5.75 0.39 19.44
CA ALA A 128 -4.34 0.57 19.72
C ALA A 128 -3.52 0.44 18.43
N PHE A 129 -3.14 1.58 17.84
CA PHE A 129 -2.55 1.66 16.49
C PHE A 129 -1.01 1.75 16.52
N PHE A 130 -0.39 1.45 15.37
CA PHE A 130 1.03 1.14 15.16
C PHE A 130 1.49 -0.20 15.76
N TRP A 131 2.68 -0.64 15.36
CA TRP A 131 3.36 -1.81 15.89
C TRP A 131 3.49 -1.83 17.41
N ASP A 132 3.58 -0.68 18.08
CA ASP A 132 3.74 -0.55 19.53
C ASP A 132 2.50 -0.02 20.24
N GLU A 133 1.34 0.00 19.56
CA GLU A 133 0.05 0.35 20.18
C GLU A 133 0.00 1.79 20.74
N ARG A 134 0.91 2.69 20.32
CA ARG A 134 1.07 4.03 20.92
C ARG A 134 -0.06 5.02 20.63
N ALA A 135 -0.84 4.79 19.58
CA ALA A 135 -1.94 5.68 19.21
C ALA A 135 -3.27 5.12 19.71
N PRO A 136 -4.08 5.91 20.44
CA PRO A 136 -5.34 5.44 21.06
C PRO A 136 -6.56 5.53 20.15
N SER A 137 -6.40 6.10 18.95
CA SER A 137 -7.45 6.20 17.94
C SER A 137 -6.82 6.32 16.56
N LEU A 138 -7.59 6.01 15.51
CA LEU A 138 -7.13 6.17 14.14
C LEU A 138 -6.95 7.64 13.78
N GLU A 139 -7.82 8.51 14.30
CA GLU A 139 -7.68 9.97 14.18
C GLU A 139 -6.36 10.47 14.78
N ALA A 140 -5.98 9.97 15.98
CA ALA A 140 -4.71 10.32 16.58
C ALA A 140 -3.54 9.76 15.76
N GLN A 141 -3.65 8.51 15.29
CA GLN A 141 -2.65 7.89 14.45
C GLN A 141 -2.42 8.67 13.15
N ALA A 142 -3.47 9.17 12.50
CA ALA A 142 -3.37 9.88 11.23
C ALA A 142 -2.55 11.18 11.32
N LEU A 143 -2.55 11.85 12.48
CA LEU A 143 -1.78 13.08 12.69
C LEU A 143 -0.33 12.84 13.13
N MET A 144 0.02 11.64 13.63
CA MET A 144 1.37 11.37 14.14
C MET A 144 2.44 11.37 13.02
N PRO A 145 2.27 10.69 11.86
CA PRO A 145 3.21 10.74 10.74
C PRO A 145 3.40 12.16 10.19
N ILE A 146 2.31 12.93 10.12
CA ILE A 146 2.33 14.33 9.67
C ILE A 146 3.32 15.15 10.53
N GLN A 147 3.29 14.94 11.84
CA GLN A 147 4.13 15.66 12.81
C GLN A 147 5.54 15.09 13.00
N ASN A 148 5.77 13.85 12.59
CA ASN A 148 7.06 13.20 12.80
C ASN A 148 8.14 13.85 11.91
N ALA A 149 9.23 14.31 12.54
CA ALA A 149 10.36 14.98 11.89
C ALA A 149 11.17 14.10 10.92
N VAL A 150 10.97 12.77 10.94
CA VAL A 150 11.53 11.85 9.95
C VAL A 150 10.55 11.62 8.81
N GLU A 151 9.24 11.50 9.09
CA GLU A 151 8.22 11.10 8.12
C GLU A 151 7.77 12.28 7.24
N MET A 152 6.89 13.18 7.75
CA MET A 152 6.34 14.29 6.97
C MET A 152 6.70 15.69 7.52
N GLY A 153 7.06 15.82 8.79
CA GLY A 153 7.73 17.01 9.34
C GLY A 153 6.93 18.30 9.49
N LEU A 154 5.59 18.27 9.50
CA LEU A 154 4.75 19.46 9.67
C LEU A 154 4.27 19.67 11.11
N THR A 155 4.13 20.92 11.53
CA THR A 155 3.28 21.25 12.69
C THR A 155 1.80 21.20 12.28
N LEU A 156 0.89 21.00 13.24
CA LEU A 156 -0.54 21.02 12.95
C LEU A 156 -1.02 22.39 12.46
N ASP A 157 -0.43 23.49 12.94
CA ASP A 157 -0.77 24.83 12.47
C ASP A 157 -0.37 25.02 11.00
N THR A 158 0.81 24.53 10.62
CA THR A 158 1.27 24.54 9.21
C THR A 158 0.39 23.65 8.34
N LEU A 159 0.02 22.46 8.82
CA LEU A 159 -0.89 21.56 8.13
C LEU A 159 -2.25 22.25 7.84
N VAL A 160 -2.86 22.84 8.87
CA VAL A 160 -4.15 23.54 8.73
C VAL A 160 -4.04 24.71 7.75
N ALA A 161 -2.99 25.54 7.88
CA ALA A 161 -2.79 26.66 6.98
C ALA A 161 -2.61 26.23 5.51
N ARG A 162 -1.88 25.14 5.28
CA ARG A 162 -1.62 24.61 3.93
C ARG A 162 -2.86 24.02 3.28
N VAL A 163 -3.63 23.22 4.04
CA VAL A 163 -4.92 22.69 3.59
C VAL A 163 -5.93 23.83 3.36
N ALA A 164 -5.97 24.84 4.22
CA ALA A 164 -6.87 25.99 4.03
C ALA A 164 -6.53 26.86 2.81
N ALA A 165 -5.26 26.85 2.36
CA ALA A 165 -4.80 27.66 1.24
C ALA A 165 -5.18 27.09 -0.13
N LYS A 166 -5.41 25.78 -0.27
CA LYS A 166 -5.74 25.19 -1.58
C LYS A 166 -7.22 25.39 -1.94
N PRO A 167 -7.54 25.82 -3.18
CA PRO A 167 -8.90 26.24 -3.55
C PRO A 167 -9.98 25.14 -3.45
N PHE A 168 -9.61 23.88 -3.64
CA PHE A 168 -10.57 22.77 -3.67
C PHE A 168 -10.98 22.27 -2.27
N TYR A 169 -10.15 22.46 -1.23
CA TYR A 169 -10.45 21.93 0.10
C TYR A 169 -11.72 22.52 0.74
N PRO A 170 -11.98 23.86 0.73
CA PRO A 170 -13.18 24.42 1.34
C PRO A 170 -14.48 23.72 0.92
N SER A 171 -14.64 23.41 -0.37
CA SER A 171 -15.80 22.67 -0.89
C SER A 171 -15.85 21.22 -0.40
N LEU A 172 -14.71 20.54 -0.30
CA LEU A 172 -14.62 19.18 0.22
C LEU A 172 -14.96 19.13 1.72
N PHE A 173 -14.49 20.10 2.52
CA PHE A 173 -14.86 20.23 3.94
C PHE A 173 -16.36 20.55 4.09
N GLN A 174 -16.91 21.42 3.22
CA GLN A 174 -18.33 21.72 3.24
C GLN A 174 -19.19 20.48 2.97
N ALA A 175 -18.78 19.63 2.02
CA ALA A 175 -19.46 18.37 1.72
C ALA A 175 -19.32 17.35 2.86
N ALA A 176 -18.13 17.24 3.47
CA ALA A 176 -17.84 16.25 4.50
C ALA A 176 -18.43 16.59 5.88
N PHE A 177 -18.37 17.87 6.28
CA PHE A 177 -18.63 18.30 7.65
C PHE A 177 -19.61 19.48 7.76
N GLY A 178 -20.15 19.96 6.63
CA GLY A 178 -21.09 21.07 6.62
C GLY A 178 -20.46 22.45 6.89
N THR A 179 -19.13 22.56 6.82
CA THR A 179 -18.38 23.81 7.03
C THR A 179 -17.19 23.89 6.09
N THR A 180 -16.82 25.09 5.64
CA THR A 180 -15.57 25.34 4.91
C THR A 180 -14.36 25.49 5.83
N THR A 181 -14.57 25.47 7.16
CA THR A 181 -13.50 25.67 8.13
C THR A 181 -12.60 24.45 8.21
N VAL A 182 -11.30 24.66 8.00
CA VAL A 182 -10.27 23.64 8.13
C VAL A 182 -9.73 23.62 9.56
N THR A 183 -9.70 22.45 10.18
CA THR A 183 -9.07 22.22 11.50
C THR A 183 -8.30 20.90 11.47
N SER A 184 -7.32 20.73 12.38
CA SER A 184 -6.60 19.47 12.51
C SER A 184 -7.52 18.30 12.90
N ASP A 185 -8.59 18.57 13.67
CA ASP A 185 -9.61 17.58 14.02
C ASP A 185 -10.38 17.10 12.77
N PHE A 186 -10.85 18.02 11.91
CA PHE A 186 -11.53 17.62 10.68
C PHE A 186 -10.61 16.90 9.69
N ILE A 187 -9.33 17.30 9.62
CA ILE A 187 -8.32 16.59 8.81
C ILE A 187 -8.14 15.15 9.32
N ALA A 188 -7.92 14.98 10.63
CA ALA A 188 -7.76 13.67 11.26
C ALA A 188 -8.99 12.78 11.03
N ARG A 189 -10.18 13.36 11.19
CA ARG A 189 -11.46 12.66 10.97
C ARG A 189 -11.64 12.20 9.54
N ALA A 190 -11.35 13.05 8.56
CA ALA A 190 -11.46 12.72 7.15
C ALA A 190 -10.47 11.60 6.75
N LEU A 191 -9.20 11.72 7.14
CA LEU A 191 -8.20 10.67 6.94
C LEU A 191 -8.65 9.34 7.56
N ALA A 192 -9.15 9.37 8.80
CA ALA A 192 -9.65 8.17 9.46
C ALA A 192 -10.89 7.57 8.77
N GLN A 193 -11.80 8.38 8.21
CA GLN A 193 -12.92 7.88 7.41
C GLN A 193 -12.44 7.16 6.14
N PHE A 194 -11.47 7.73 5.42
CA PHE A 194 -10.87 7.11 4.23
C PHE A 194 -10.19 5.78 4.57
N MET A 195 -9.33 5.77 5.59
CA MET A 195 -8.65 4.55 6.03
C MET A 195 -9.63 3.47 6.50
N ARG A 196 -10.68 3.83 7.27
CA ARG A 196 -11.74 2.88 7.67
C ARG A 196 -12.55 2.33 6.50
N SER A 197 -12.55 2.98 5.34
CA SER A 197 -13.27 2.49 4.17
C SER A 197 -12.55 1.33 3.46
N MET A 198 -11.25 1.13 3.71
CA MET A 198 -10.43 0.09 3.07
C MET A 198 -10.79 -1.31 3.60
N ASN A 199 -11.89 -1.88 3.12
CA ASN A 199 -12.33 -3.22 3.47
C ASN A 199 -12.71 -4.00 2.22
N THR A 200 -12.00 -5.11 1.99
CA THR A 200 -12.24 -6.01 0.86
C THR A 200 -12.45 -7.45 1.33
N PHE A 201 -13.34 -8.17 0.66
CA PHE A 201 -13.79 -9.53 1.04
C PHE A 201 -13.83 -10.47 -0.17
N GLY A 202 -12.99 -10.23 -1.18
CA GLY A 202 -12.94 -10.98 -2.44
C GLY A 202 -11.96 -12.16 -2.46
N SER A 203 -11.15 -12.36 -1.41
CA SER A 203 -10.10 -13.38 -1.40
C SER A 203 -10.62 -14.80 -1.58
N LYS A 204 -9.79 -15.69 -2.13
CA LYS A 204 -10.14 -17.11 -2.34
C LYS A 204 -10.53 -17.80 -1.02
N TYR A 205 -9.85 -17.47 0.07
CA TYR A 205 -10.21 -17.93 1.41
C TYR A 205 -11.62 -17.47 1.81
N ARG A 206 -11.94 -16.19 1.60
CA ARG A 206 -13.25 -15.63 1.97
C ARG A 206 -14.40 -16.31 1.23
N GLN A 207 -14.23 -16.54 -0.08
CA GLN A 207 -15.16 -17.32 -0.89
C GLN A 207 -15.32 -18.74 -0.34
N GLY A 208 -14.21 -19.38 0.07
CA GLY A 208 -14.24 -20.72 0.68
C GLY A 208 -15.02 -20.76 1.99
N VAL A 209 -14.87 -19.75 2.86
CA VAL A 209 -15.65 -19.66 4.11
C VAL A 209 -17.14 -19.49 3.82
N GLU A 210 -17.53 -18.64 2.86
CA GLU A 210 -18.93 -18.40 2.50
C GLU A 210 -19.62 -19.63 1.89
N GLN A 211 -18.88 -20.41 1.10
CA GLN A 211 -19.41 -21.58 0.40
C GLN A 211 -19.41 -22.85 1.26
N THR A 212 -18.80 -22.82 2.46
CA THR A 212 -18.62 -24.01 3.31
C THR A 212 -19.57 -23.98 4.51
N PRO A 213 -20.58 -24.87 4.56
CA PRO A 213 -21.40 -25.04 5.75
C PRO A 213 -20.58 -25.60 6.92
N GLY A 214 -20.92 -25.20 8.15
CA GLY A 214 -20.28 -25.70 9.37
C GLY A 214 -19.07 -24.87 9.80
N ASN A 215 -18.12 -25.48 10.51
CA ASN A 215 -16.94 -24.76 11.02
C ASN A 215 -15.85 -24.68 9.92
N PRO A 216 -15.62 -23.50 9.31
CA PRO A 216 -14.65 -23.33 8.22
C PRO A 216 -13.19 -23.56 8.65
N SER A 217 -12.89 -23.55 9.96
CA SER A 217 -11.56 -23.87 10.48
C SER A 217 -11.25 -25.37 10.41
N VAL A 218 -12.26 -26.23 10.27
CA VAL A 218 -12.12 -27.70 10.29
C VAL A 218 -12.55 -28.34 8.97
N VAL A 219 -13.63 -27.83 8.36
CA VAL A 219 -14.18 -28.39 7.13
C VAL A 219 -13.31 -27.97 5.93
N PRO A 220 -12.80 -28.89 5.10
CA PRO A 220 -12.06 -28.55 3.89
C PRO A 220 -12.91 -27.71 2.93
N PHE A 221 -12.30 -26.72 2.27
CA PHE A 221 -13.00 -25.90 1.29
C PHE A 221 -12.97 -26.57 -0.08
N ALA A 222 -14.12 -26.64 -0.75
CA ALA A 222 -14.24 -27.26 -2.07
C ALA A 222 -13.51 -26.47 -3.17
N ASN A 223 -13.35 -25.15 -2.99
CA ASN A 223 -12.60 -24.28 -3.91
C ASN A 223 -11.09 -24.29 -3.68
N PHE A 224 -10.60 -25.02 -2.66
CA PHE A 224 -9.17 -25.15 -2.35
C PHE A 224 -8.58 -26.41 -2.99
N THR A 225 -7.31 -26.35 -3.38
CA THR A 225 -6.51 -27.53 -3.70
C THR A 225 -6.28 -28.37 -2.44
N ALA A 226 -5.79 -29.61 -2.62
CA ALA A 226 -5.39 -30.43 -1.47
C ALA A 226 -4.26 -29.78 -0.66
N GLU A 227 -3.34 -29.08 -1.33
CA GLU A 227 -2.23 -28.36 -0.69
C GLU A 227 -2.71 -27.15 0.11
N GLU A 228 -3.64 -26.34 -0.44
CA GLU A 228 -4.23 -25.21 0.27
C GLU A 228 -5.05 -25.67 1.50
N ASN A 229 -5.79 -26.78 1.38
CA ASN A 229 -6.53 -27.36 2.51
C ASN A 229 -5.59 -27.95 3.58
N LEU A 230 -4.46 -28.55 3.18
CA LEU A 230 -3.42 -28.97 4.12
C LEU A 230 -2.84 -27.75 4.85
N GLY A 231 -2.49 -26.68 4.13
CA GLY A 231 -1.99 -25.44 4.71
C GLY A 231 -2.97 -24.81 5.70
N LYS A 232 -4.25 -24.75 5.33
CA LYS A 232 -5.32 -24.31 6.24
C LYS A 232 -5.37 -25.15 7.51
N THR A 233 -5.30 -26.47 7.37
CA THR A 233 -5.33 -27.40 8.50
C THR A 233 -4.15 -27.15 9.45
N LEU A 234 -2.94 -26.99 8.91
CA LEU A 234 -1.73 -26.68 9.68
C LEU A 234 -1.79 -25.32 10.36
N PHE A 235 -2.39 -24.32 9.70
CA PHE A 235 -2.57 -22.99 10.25
C PHE A 235 -3.55 -22.98 11.44
N MET A 236 -4.62 -23.78 11.34
CA MET A 236 -5.65 -23.91 12.38
C MET A 236 -5.23 -24.86 13.52
N ASP A 237 -4.17 -25.64 13.36
CA ASP A 237 -3.67 -26.60 14.34
C ASP A 237 -3.03 -25.89 15.56
N THR A 238 -3.73 -25.94 16.69
CA THR A 238 -3.32 -25.35 17.96
C THR A 238 -2.26 -26.15 18.71
N THR A 239 -1.98 -27.38 18.27
CA THR A 239 -0.98 -28.25 18.88
C THR A 239 0.40 -28.09 18.25
N ARG A 240 0.47 -27.57 17.02
CA ARG A 240 1.71 -27.29 16.28
C ARG A 240 2.06 -25.80 16.32
N GLY A 241 2.02 -25.11 15.18
CA GLY A 241 2.38 -23.69 15.07
C GLY A 241 1.38 -22.74 15.72
N ASN A 242 0.15 -23.20 15.97
CA ASN A 242 -0.87 -22.47 16.70
C ASN A 242 -1.18 -21.06 16.13
N CYS A 243 -1.05 -20.91 14.81
CA CYS A 243 -1.12 -19.63 14.11
C CYS A 243 -2.44 -18.89 14.37
N GLN A 244 -3.54 -19.64 14.33
CA GLN A 244 -4.89 -19.09 14.54
C GLN A 244 -5.12 -18.50 15.94
N SER A 245 -4.29 -18.80 16.94
CA SER A 245 -4.48 -18.24 18.29
C SER A 245 -4.11 -16.76 18.37
N CYS A 246 -3.23 -16.29 17.49
CA CYS A 246 -2.90 -14.86 17.34
C CYS A 246 -3.62 -14.26 16.13
N HIS A 247 -3.56 -14.95 14.98
CA HIS A 247 -4.22 -14.53 13.74
C HIS A 247 -5.64 -15.10 13.71
N THR A 248 -6.44 -14.64 14.67
CA THR A 248 -7.73 -15.24 15.01
C THR A 248 -8.84 -14.93 14.00
N ARG A 249 -9.89 -15.75 14.09
CA ARG A 249 -11.17 -15.64 13.37
C ARG A 249 -10.98 -15.85 11.86
N ASN A 250 -12.04 -16.21 11.13
CA ASN A 250 -12.00 -16.36 9.66
C ASN A 250 -11.90 -15.01 8.92
N VAL A 251 -11.30 -14.02 9.57
CA VAL A 251 -11.33 -12.60 9.19
C VAL A 251 -9.93 -12.00 9.20
N PHE A 252 -8.97 -12.61 9.90
CA PHE A 252 -7.54 -12.28 9.86
C PHE A 252 -7.18 -10.81 10.05
N VAL A 253 -7.97 -10.05 10.83
CA VAL A 253 -7.70 -8.62 11.12
C VAL A 253 -6.71 -8.45 12.28
N HIS A 254 -6.32 -7.22 12.60
CA HIS A 254 -5.30 -6.90 13.62
C HIS A 254 -5.73 -7.30 15.04
N GLN A 255 -4.84 -7.96 15.81
CA GLN A 255 -5.16 -8.55 17.13
C GLN A 255 -4.14 -8.25 18.22
N GLY A 256 -4.41 -7.30 19.12
CA GLY A 256 -3.57 -7.04 20.31
C GLY A 256 -2.06 -7.08 20.02
N SER A 257 -1.24 -7.46 21.00
CA SER A 257 0.21 -7.53 20.84
C SER A 257 0.86 -8.73 21.50
N HIS A 258 1.90 -9.26 20.84
CA HIS A 258 2.64 -10.44 21.26
C HIS A 258 4.14 -10.27 21.01
N ASN A 259 4.94 -10.91 21.85
CA ASN A 259 6.34 -11.18 21.53
C ASN A 259 6.41 -12.58 20.92
N ILE A 260 6.94 -12.66 19.70
CA ILE A 260 7.02 -13.91 18.94
C ILE A 260 8.37 -14.60 19.05
N GLY A 261 9.30 -14.09 19.88
CA GLY A 261 10.63 -14.64 20.02
C GLY A 261 11.52 -14.45 18.79
N LEU A 262 11.42 -13.29 18.10
CA LEU A 262 12.35 -12.96 17.00
C LEU A 262 13.79 -12.94 17.48
N ASP A 263 14.04 -12.30 18.62
CA ASP A 263 15.36 -12.17 19.21
C ASP A 263 15.30 -12.31 20.74
N ILE A 264 16.39 -12.79 21.33
CA ILE A 264 16.62 -12.73 22.78
C ILE A 264 17.24 -11.39 23.21
N VAL A 265 18.08 -10.81 22.34
CA VAL A 265 18.65 -9.47 22.48
C VAL A 265 18.02 -8.58 21.41
N TYR A 266 17.33 -7.54 21.84
CA TYR A 266 16.52 -6.67 20.97
C TYR A 266 16.76 -5.21 21.35
N ALA A 267 16.73 -4.33 20.36
CA ALA A 267 16.89 -2.88 20.55
C ALA A 267 15.54 -2.16 20.74
N ASP A 268 14.48 -2.69 20.13
CA ASP A 268 13.15 -2.10 20.16
C ASP A 268 12.26 -2.79 21.20
N ASN A 269 11.87 -2.05 22.24
CA ASN A 269 11.01 -2.55 23.31
C ASN A 269 9.53 -2.66 22.90
N GLY A 270 9.13 -2.20 21.72
CA GLY A 270 7.75 -2.25 21.24
C GLY A 270 6.78 -1.58 22.21
N VAL A 271 5.67 -2.25 22.53
CA VAL A 271 4.68 -1.77 23.50
C VAL A 271 5.28 -1.49 24.89
N GLY A 272 6.36 -2.18 25.25
CA GLY A 272 7.10 -1.94 26.50
C GLY A 272 7.67 -0.51 26.60
N ALA A 273 8.14 0.07 25.49
CA ALA A 273 8.65 1.44 25.47
C ALA A 273 7.55 2.47 25.75
N VAL A 274 6.36 2.23 25.17
CA VAL A 274 5.20 3.12 25.29
C VAL A 274 4.61 3.08 26.70
N THR A 275 4.54 1.88 27.29
CA THR A 275 3.85 1.66 28.57
C THR A 275 4.78 1.72 29.79
N GLY A 276 6.09 1.63 29.60
CA GLY A 276 7.06 1.50 30.68
C GLY A 276 6.98 0.18 31.45
N ASN A 277 6.18 -0.79 30.99
CA ASN A 277 5.99 -2.08 31.65
C ASN A 277 6.95 -3.13 31.06
N PRO A 278 7.94 -3.64 31.84
CA PRO A 278 8.91 -4.63 31.36
C PRO A 278 8.28 -5.93 30.85
N ASN A 279 7.09 -6.31 31.32
CA ASN A 279 6.35 -7.49 30.86
C ASN A 279 5.73 -7.31 29.45
N LYS A 280 5.82 -6.11 28.89
CA LYS A 280 5.43 -5.78 27.52
C LYS A 280 6.63 -5.53 26.60
N ASN A 281 7.86 -5.64 27.08
CA ASN A 281 9.05 -5.47 26.25
C ASN A 281 9.08 -6.50 25.12
N GLY A 282 9.38 -6.01 23.91
CA GLY A 282 9.46 -6.77 22.68
C GLY A 282 8.10 -7.30 22.19
N LYS A 283 6.98 -6.80 22.73
CA LYS A 283 5.66 -7.09 22.17
C LYS A 283 5.34 -6.11 21.06
N PHE A 284 4.78 -6.63 19.98
CA PHE A 284 4.32 -5.85 18.85
C PHE A 284 2.92 -6.27 18.44
N ALA A 285 2.18 -5.35 17.84
CA ALA A 285 0.84 -5.59 17.35
C ALA A 285 0.81 -6.78 16.37
N VAL A 286 -0.19 -7.65 16.46
CA VAL A 286 -0.38 -8.73 15.47
C VAL A 286 -1.05 -8.13 14.24
N PRO A 287 -0.37 -8.08 13.08
CA PRO A 287 -0.93 -7.50 11.87
C PRO A 287 -2.02 -8.39 11.28
N SER A 288 -2.89 -7.79 10.46
CA SER A 288 -3.75 -8.54 9.56
C SER A 288 -2.93 -9.44 8.63
N LEU A 289 -3.47 -10.61 8.28
CA LEU A 289 -2.90 -11.47 7.23
C LEU A 289 -3.63 -11.35 5.89
N ILE A 290 -4.69 -10.54 5.82
CA ILE A 290 -5.32 -10.21 4.54
C ILE A 290 -4.28 -9.53 3.66
N ASN A 291 -4.09 -10.05 2.44
CA ASN A 291 -3.08 -9.60 1.49
C ASN A 291 -1.63 -9.73 1.94
N VAL A 292 -1.32 -10.59 2.92
CA VAL A 292 0.07 -10.75 3.39
C VAL A 292 1.06 -11.05 2.25
N ALA A 293 0.62 -11.76 1.19
CA ALA A 293 1.43 -12.04 0.01
C ALA A 293 1.88 -10.79 -0.79
N LEU A 294 1.21 -9.64 -0.61
CA LEU A 294 1.51 -8.38 -1.31
C LEU A 294 2.34 -7.39 -0.48
N THR A 295 2.68 -7.74 0.75
CA THR A 295 3.16 -6.79 1.78
C THR A 295 4.58 -7.06 2.27
N ALA A 296 5.41 -7.68 1.43
CA ALA A 296 6.83 -7.83 1.74
C ALA A 296 7.51 -6.44 1.84
N PRO A 297 8.50 -6.26 2.73
CA PRO A 297 9.07 -7.25 3.65
C PRO A 297 8.30 -7.39 4.97
N TYR A 298 8.61 -8.44 5.74
CA TYR A 298 7.82 -8.87 6.90
C TYR A 298 8.51 -8.59 8.24
N MET A 299 7.67 -8.61 9.29
CA MET A 299 7.96 -8.24 10.69
C MET A 299 8.04 -6.74 10.91
N HIS A 300 8.00 -6.32 12.18
CA HIS A 300 8.10 -4.90 12.55
C HIS A 300 9.36 -4.21 12.03
N ASP A 301 10.44 -4.96 11.80
CA ASP A 301 11.71 -4.45 11.31
C ASP A 301 12.03 -4.87 9.87
N GLY A 302 11.07 -5.47 9.14
CA GLY A 302 11.21 -5.81 7.72
C GLY A 302 12.37 -6.76 7.40
N ARG A 303 12.80 -7.62 8.34
CA ARG A 303 14.00 -8.47 8.16
C ARG A 303 13.82 -9.63 7.18
N TYR A 304 12.58 -10.03 6.90
CA TYR A 304 12.29 -11.14 6.01
C TYR A 304 11.69 -10.62 4.70
N ASN A 305 12.27 -11.01 3.56
CA ASN A 305 11.81 -10.59 2.24
C ASN A 305 10.73 -11.51 1.67
N THR A 306 10.57 -12.72 2.21
CA THR A 306 9.62 -13.71 1.67
C THR A 306 8.82 -14.41 2.77
N LEU A 307 7.60 -14.86 2.44
CA LEU A 307 6.75 -15.62 3.37
C LEU A 307 7.39 -16.95 3.78
N GLU A 308 8.21 -17.56 2.93
CA GLU A 308 8.96 -18.77 3.25
C GLU A 308 9.94 -18.53 4.41
N GLN A 309 10.58 -17.36 4.46
CA GLN A 309 11.45 -17.01 5.59
C GLN A 309 10.63 -16.85 6.89
N VAL A 310 9.42 -16.29 6.80
CA VAL A 310 8.49 -16.20 7.93
C VAL A 310 8.05 -17.59 8.39
N ILE A 311 7.68 -18.48 7.46
CA ILE A 311 7.27 -19.86 7.76
C ILE A 311 8.44 -20.64 8.38
N ASN A 312 9.66 -20.47 7.87
CA ASN A 312 10.86 -21.06 8.46
C ASN A 312 11.06 -20.57 9.90
N PHE A 313 10.91 -19.27 10.14
CA PHE A 313 11.03 -18.71 11.49
C PHE A 313 10.09 -19.41 12.50
N TYR A 314 8.80 -19.50 12.17
CA TYR A 314 7.81 -20.16 13.02
C TYR A 314 7.98 -21.69 13.10
N SER A 315 8.67 -22.30 12.13
CA SER A 315 8.92 -23.74 12.11
C SER A 315 9.94 -24.17 13.16
N ASP A 316 11.02 -23.41 13.33
CA ASP A 316 12.22 -23.91 14.02
C ASP A 316 13.11 -22.84 14.68
N SER A 317 12.79 -21.54 14.57
CA SER A 317 13.73 -20.47 14.98
C SER A 317 13.23 -19.57 16.12
N ILE A 318 12.06 -19.86 16.71
CA ILE A 318 11.50 -19.08 17.83
C ILE A 318 12.44 -19.13 19.04
N GLN A 319 12.82 -17.96 19.55
CA GLN A 319 13.70 -17.80 20.70
C GLN A 319 12.94 -17.81 22.04
N PRO A 320 13.56 -18.30 23.13
CA PRO A 320 12.96 -18.37 24.47
C PRO A 320 12.97 -17.01 25.19
N HIS A 321 12.36 -16.00 24.57
CA HIS A 321 12.26 -14.67 25.14
C HIS A 321 11.43 -14.68 26.45
N PRO A 322 11.79 -13.92 27.52
CA PRO A 322 11.04 -13.92 28.78
C PRO A 322 9.55 -13.59 28.61
N ASN A 323 9.23 -12.63 27.74
CA ASN A 323 7.87 -12.22 27.41
C ASN A 323 7.23 -13.01 26.24
N LEU A 324 7.85 -14.11 25.79
CA LEU A 324 7.34 -14.93 24.68
C LEU A 324 5.87 -15.28 24.91
N SER A 325 5.06 -15.08 23.87
CA SER A 325 3.64 -15.40 23.87
C SER A 325 3.39 -16.83 24.35
N HIS A 326 2.42 -17.01 25.24
CA HIS A 326 2.04 -18.34 25.72
C HIS A 326 1.53 -19.25 24.58
N PHE A 327 0.95 -18.67 23.53
CA PHE A 327 0.53 -19.42 22.33
C PHE A 327 1.69 -20.09 21.58
N LEU A 328 2.91 -19.58 21.77
CA LEU A 328 4.14 -20.08 21.14
C LEU A 328 5.01 -20.89 22.12
N LYS A 329 4.46 -21.23 23.30
CA LYS A 329 5.10 -22.13 24.28
C LYS A 329 4.43 -23.49 24.25
N ASP A 330 5.25 -24.54 24.30
CA ASP A 330 4.75 -25.89 24.51
C ASP A 330 4.10 -25.99 25.89
N ASN A 331 2.91 -26.60 25.94
CA ASN A 331 2.08 -26.58 27.16
C ASN A 331 2.66 -27.46 28.29
N ILE A 332 3.57 -28.37 27.97
CA ILE A 332 4.17 -29.29 28.94
C ILE A 332 5.52 -28.75 29.43
N THR A 333 6.39 -28.36 28.50
CA THR A 333 7.76 -27.95 28.79
C THR A 333 7.90 -26.45 29.05
N GLY A 334 6.96 -25.63 28.57
CA GLY A 334 7.05 -24.16 28.62
C GLY A 334 8.10 -23.55 27.68
N LEU A 335 8.81 -24.38 26.91
CA LEU A 335 9.82 -23.97 25.93
C LEU A 335 9.14 -23.48 24.63
N PRO A 336 9.86 -22.73 23.77
CA PRO A 336 9.36 -22.36 22.44
C PRO A 336 8.87 -23.57 21.64
N ARG A 337 7.74 -23.41 20.95
CA ARG A 337 7.24 -24.42 20.00
C ARG A 337 8.08 -24.40 18.74
N HIS A 338 8.58 -25.57 18.34
CA HIS A 338 9.24 -25.80 17.04
C HIS A 338 8.52 -26.95 16.33
N PRO A 339 7.47 -26.67 15.54
CA PRO A 339 6.68 -27.71 14.87
C PRO A 339 7.46 -28.47 13.78
N ASN A 340 8.66 -27.99 13.41
CA ASN A 340 9.59 -28.64 12.48
C ASN A 340 8.88 -29.10 11.18
N TYR A 341 8.18 -28.16 10.53
CA TYR A 341 7.41 -28.44 9.33
C TYR A 341 8.28 -29.05 8.23
N THR A 342 7.77 -30.10 7.59
CA THR A 342 8.44 -30.69 6.42
C THR A 342 8.39 -29.73 5.22
N PRO A 343 9.22 -29.93 4.18
CA PRO A 343 9.15 -29.08 2.99
C PRO A 343 7.76 -28.99 2.35
N SER A 344 7.01 -30.09 2.30
CA SER A 344 5.64 -30.09 1.77
C SER A 344 4.65 -29.36 2.69
N GLU A 345 4.85 -29.40 4.01
CA GLU A 345 4.01 -28.65 4.95
C GLU A 345 4.28 -27.15 4.88
N LYS A 346 5.55 -26.75 4.71
CA LYS A 346 5.94 -25.35 4.49
C LYS A 346 5.34 -24.80 3.18
N ALA A 347 5.39 -25.58 2.10
CA ALA A 347 4.75 -25.24 0.84
C ALA A 347 3.21 -25.12 0.98
N ALA A 348 2.58 -26.04 1.71
CA ALA A 348 1.15 -26.00 1.99
C ALA A 348 0.74 -24.74 2.77
N LEU A 349 1.48 -24.38 3.83
CA LEU A 349 1.25 -23.13 4.57
C LEU A 349 1.37 -21.90 3.67
N LEU A 350 2.38 -21.85 2.80
CA LEU A 350 2.53 -20.78 1.83
C LEU A 350 1.34 -20.71 0.86
N ALA A 351 0.93 -21.85 0.30
CA ALA A 351 -0.24 -21.95 -0.58
C ALA A 351 -1.50 -21.41 0.11
N PHE A 352 -1.70 -21.76 1.38
CA PHE A 352 -2.79 -21.22 2.19
C PHE A 352 -2.70 -19.70 2.39
N LEU A 353 -1.55 -19.15 2.77
CA LEU A 353 -1.39 -17.71 2.97
C LEU A 353 -1.68 -16.91 1.68
N ASN A 354 -1.32 -17.46 0.51
CA ASN A 354 -1.64 -16.83 -0.77
C ASN A 354 -3.15 -16.75 -1.03
N THR A 355 -3.96 -17.66 -0.48
CA THR A 355 -5.44 -17.61 -0.60
C THR A 355 -6.07 -16.43 0.13
N LEU A 356 -5.32 -15.76 1.03
CA LEU A 356 -5.76 -14.57 1.77
C LEU A 356 -5.68 -13.28 0.93
N THR A 357 -5.18 -13.38 -0.31
CA THR A 357 -5.01 -12.23 -1.20
C THR A 357 -6.32 -11.88 -1.91
N ASP A 358 -6.65 -10.59 -1.85
CA ASP A 358 -7.71 -9.92 -2.56
C ASP A 358 -7.09 -8.73 -3.32
N THR A 359 -7.07 -8.86 -4.65
CA THR A 359 -6.41 -7.89 -5.52
C THR A 359 -7.24 -6.63 -5.76
N ILE A 360 -8.50 -6.58 -5.31
CA ILE A 360 -9.37 -5.41 -5.51
C ILE A 360 -8.78 -4.19 -4.81
N ILE A 361 -8.26 -4.33 -3.59
CA ILE A 361 -7.69 -3.20 -2.84
C ILE A 361 -6.55 -2.52 -3.62
N ALA A 362 -5.82 -3.28 -4.44
CA ALA A 362 -4.63 -2.84 -5.14
C ALA A 362 -4.92 -2.02 -6.41
N THR A 363 -6.17 -2.02 -6.90
CA THR A 363 -6.53 -1.39 -8.18
C THR A 363 -7.84 -0.60 -8.16
N ASP A 364 -8.69 -0.77 -7.15
CA ASP A 364 -9.99 -0.11 -7.10
C ASP A 364 -9.84 1.42 -6.99
N GLU A 365 -10.59 2.13 -7.83
CA GLU A 365 -10.55 3.59 -7.93
C GLU A 365 -10.90 4.27 -6.61
N ARG A 366 -11.72 3.65 -5.75
CA ARG A 366 -12.06 4.21 -4.43
C ARG A 366 -10.83 4.58 -3.62
N TRP A 367 -9.75 3.82 -3.73
CA TRP A 367 -8.57 4.07 -2.92
C TRP A 367 -7.37 4.52 -3.73
N SER A 368 -7.52 4.85 -5.01
CA SER A 368 -6.41 5.29 -5.87
C SER A 368 -6.09 6.78 -5.73
N ASN A 369 -4.95 7.20 -6.29
CA ASN A 369 -4.58 8.62 -6.30
C ASN A 369 -5.62 9.47 -7.05
N PRO A 370 -6.28 10.46 -6.41
CA PRO A 370 -7.28 11.31 -7.07
C PRO A 370 -6.66 12.51 -7.78
N PHE A 371 -5.36 12.75 -7.72
CA PHE A 371 -4.73 13.90 -8.36
C PHE A 371 -4.59 13.73 -9.87
N CYS A 372 -4.68 14.84 -10.59
CA CYS A 372 -4.51 14.86 -12.04
C CYS A 372 -3.08 14.43 -12.38
N VAL A 373 -2.96 13.48 -13.30
CA VAL A 373 -1.65 13.13 -13.86
C VAL A 373 -1.15 14.31 -14.67
N ILE A 374 0.09 14.71 -14.45
CA ILE A 374 0.77 15.67 -15.32
C ILE A 374 1.05 14.93 -16.63
N THR A 375 0.08 14.99 -17.56
CA THR A 375 0.30 14.55 -18.92
C THR A 375 1.10 15.64 -19.62
N CYS A 376 2.42 15.58 -19.51
CA CYS A 376 3.34 16.33 -20.35
C CYS A 376 3.35 15.80 -21.79
N VAL A 377 2.18 15.49 -22.37
CA VAL A 377 2.11 15.11 -23.78
C VAL A 377 2.20 16.41 -24.58
N PRO A 378 3.26 16.63 -25.37
CA PRO A 378 3.36 17.84 -26.16
C PRO A 378 2.25 17.82 -27.22
N THR A 379 1.43 18.86 -27.28
CA THR A 379 0.45 18.99 -28.37
C THR A 379 1.20 19.35 -29.65
N ILE A 380 1.10 18.52 -30.67
CA ILE A 380 1.65 18.84 -32.00
C ILE A 380 0.64 19.72 -32.72
N THR A 381 1.08 20.92 -33.10
CA THR A 381 0.34 21.80 -34.00
C THR A 381 0.98 21.77 -35.38
N GLY A 382 0.23 21.22 -36.35
CA GLY A 382 0.62 21.16 -37.77
C GLY A 382 -0.13 20.07 -38.52
N ASN A 383 -1.09 20.45 -39.37
CA ASN A 383 -1.74 19.55 -40.33
C ASN A 383 -1.60 20.20 -41.72
N ALA A 384 -1.09 19.45 -42.69
CA ALA A 384 -1.04 19.91 -44.08
C ALA A 384 -1.28 18.72 -45.02
N GLU A 385 -2.12 18.89 -46.04
CA GLU A 385 -1.98 18.12 -47.28
C GLU A 385 -0.67 18.60 -47.91
N VAL A 386 0.37 17.79 -47.80
CA VAL A 386 1.70 18.17 -48.26
C VAL A 386 1.80 17.77 -49.73
N CYS A 387 1.97 18.75 -50.62
CA CYS A 387 2.52 18.47 -51.94
C CYS A 387 3.93 17.92 -51.72
N ALA A 388 4.27 16.81 -52.37
CA ALA A 388 5.62 16.26 -52.28
C ALA A 388 6.65 17.39 -52.48
N TYR A 389 7.71 17.40 -51.67
CA TYR A 389 8.86 18.32 -51.75
C TYR A 389 8.77 19.67 -51.02
N ASP A 390 7.66 20.06 -50.40
CA ASP A 390 7.62 21.25 -49.53
C ASP A 390 7.94 20.92 -48.05
N PRO A 391 8.86 21.65 -47.39
CA PRO A 391 9.10 21.50 -45.95
C PRO A 391 7.91 21.94 -45.11
N VAL A 392 7.51 21.10 -44.15
CA VAL A 392 6.49 21.38 -43.14
C VAL A 392 7.15 21.43 -41.77
N THR A 393 6.86 22.48 -40.99
CA THR A 393 7.36 22.62 -39.61
C THR A 393 6.26 22.24 -38.62
N TYR A 394 6.54 21.23 -37.80
CA TYR A 394 5.72 20.82 -36.68
C TYR A 394 6.25 21.46 -35.41
N THR A 395 5.38 22.12 -34.65
CA THR A 395 5.75 22.79 -33.39
C THR A 395 5.00 22.16 -32.24
N ILE A 396 5.71 21.98 -31.13
CA ILE A 396 5.14 21.51 -29.87
C ILE A 396 5.20 22.61 -28.83
N THR A 397 4.23 22.64 -27.93
CA THR A 397 4.32 23.49 -26.74
C THR A 397 5.46 22.98 -25.86
N PRO A 398 6.46 23.82 -25.53
CA PRO A 398 7.56 23.39 -24.66
C PRO A 398 7.03 22.93 -23.30
N GLY A 399 7.52 21.79 -22.83
CA GLY A 399 7.38 21.36 -21.45
C GLY A 399 8.22 22.23 -20.50
N PRO A 400 8.28 21.88 -19.21
CA PRO A 400 9.12 22.54 -18.22
C PRO A 400 10.62 22.61 -18.62
N PRO A 401 11.45 23.46 -17.98
CA PRO A 401 12.89 23.57 -18.28
C PRO A 401 13.59 22.20 -18.23
N ASN A 402 14.48 21.93 -19.20
CA ASN A 402 15.21 20.66 -19.41
C ASN A 402 14.40 19.46 -19.93
N SER A 403 13.13 19.64 -20.27
CA SER A 403 12.32 18.59 -20.91
C SER A 403 12.97 18.05 -22.18
N THR A 404 12.94 16.73 -22.36
CA THR A 404 13.36 16.08 -23.61
C THR A 404 12.21 15.48 -24.40
N TYR A 405 12.34 15.43 -25.72
CA TYR A 405 11.29 14.98 -26.65
C TYR A 405 11.76 13.86 -27.56
N LEU A 406 10.95 12.82 -27.71
CA LEU A 406 11.14 11.77 -28.69
C LEU A 406 10.21 12.02 -29.89
N TRP A 407 10.80 12.37 -31.02
CA TRP A 407 10.11 12.54 -32.29
C TRP A 407 10.04 11.19 -33.04
N ASN A 408 8.83 10.64 -33.19
CA ASN A 408 8.57 9.39 -33.89
C ASN A 408 7.97 9.68 -35.26
N ILE A 409 8.75 9.45 -36.32
CA ILE A 409 8.40 9.79 -37.70
C ILE A 409 8.40 8.51 -38.54
N THR A 410 7.29 8.22 -39.23
CA THR A 410 7.14 7.08 -40.13
C THR A 410 6.80 7.55 -41.55
N GLY A 411 7.13 6.76 -42.56
CA GLY A 411 6.98 7.10 -43.98
C GLY A 411 8.29 7.54 -44.63
N SER A 412 8.22 8.10 -45.84
CA SER A 412 9.39 8.60 -46.58
C SER A 412 9.58 10.10 -46.35
N TYR A 413 10.68 10.50 -45.72
CA TYR A 413 10.94 11.89 -45.36
C TYR A 413 12.43 12.24 -45.35
N ILE A 414 12.71 13.54 -45.38
CA ILE A 414 14.02 14.15 -45.12
C ILE A 414 13.86 15.12 -43.95
N ILE A 415 14.73 15.02 -42.95
CA ILE A 415 14.79 16.00 -41.86
C ILE A 415 15.50 17.25 -42.40
N VAL A 416 14.80 18.38 -42.39
CA VAL A 416 15.34 19.67 -42.83
C VAL A 416 16.05 20.36 -41.67
N SER A 417 15.41 20.40 -40.49
CA SER A 417 15.98 20.97 -39.26
C SER A 417 15.20 20.54 -38.01
N GLY A 418 15.87 20.57 -36.84
CA GLY A 418 15.26 20.25 -35.55
C GLY A 418 15.11 18.74 -35.32
N CYS A 419 14.05 18.36 -34.60
CA CYS A 419 13.70 16.97 -34.25
C CYS A 419 14.69 16.26 -33.30
N SER A 420 15.63 16.98 -32.67
CA SER A 420 16.45 16.42 -31.60
C SER A 420 15.69 16.34 -30.28
N MET A 421 16.30 15.68 -29.28
CA MET A 421 15.70 15.55 -27.97
C MET A 421 15.46 16.88 -27.25
N ALA A 422 16.15 17.96 -27.62
CA ALA A 422 15.96 19.28 -27.00
C ALA A 422 15.08 20.22 -27.83
N ASP A 423 14.70 19.82 -29.05
CA ASP A 423 13.99 20.71 -29.97
C ASP A 423 12.49 20.68 -29.74
N THR A 424 11.87 21.86 -29.77
CA THR A 424 10.41 22.05 -29.73
C THR A 424 9.81 22.23 -31.13
N THR A 425 10.64 22.11 -32.16
CA THR A 425 10.26 22.20 -33.57
C THR A 425 10.92 21.08 -34.36
N CYS A 426 10.19 20.51 -35.31
CA CYS A 426 10.68 19.52 -36.24
C CYS A 426 10.23 19.88 -37.65
N THR A 427 11.17 20.20 -38.53
CA THR A 427 10.89 20.54 -39.93
C THR A 427 11.26 19.37 -40.82
N LEU A 428 10.27 18.83 -41.52
CA LEU A 428 10.41 17.68 -42.40
C LEU A 428 10.00 18.04 -43.82
N MET A 429 10.66 17.43 -44.79
CA MET A 429 10.18 17.38 -46.17
C MET A 429 9.71 15.96 -46.46
N TRP A 430 8.42 15.80 -46.77
CA TRP A 430 7.87 14.50 -47.16
C TRP A 430 8.23 14.21 -48.62
N THR A 431 8.72 13.00 -48.88
CA THR A 431 9.15 12.55 -50.22
C THR A 431 8.19 11.51 -50.78
N ASP A 432 8.31 11.21 -52.08
CA ASP A 432 7.46 10.20 -52.74
C ASP A 432 7.42 8.88 -51.96
N GLY A 433 6.22 8.48 -51.52
CA GLY A 433 6.01 7.34 -50.64
C GLY A 433 4.58 7.24 -50.10
N PRO A 434 4.26 6.17 -49.34
CA PRO A 434 2.98 6.05 -48.65
C PRO A 434 2.80 7.16 -47.60
N ALA A 435 1.56 7.36 -47.14
CA ALA A 435 1.23 8.31 -46.09
C ALA A 435 2.14 8.12 -44.85
N GLY A 436 2.80 9.19 -44.44
CA GLY A 436 3.65 9.22 -43.25
C GLY A 436 2.90 9.73 -42.02
N THR A 437 3.46 9.47 -40.83
CA THR A 437 2.96 10.02 -39.57
C THR A 437 4.10 10.63 -38.77
N LEU A 438 3.82 11.71 -38.06
CA LEU A 438 4.71 12.28 -37.05
C LEU A 438 3.96 12.30 -35.72
N SER A 439 4.62 11.81 -34.68
CA SER A 439 4.16 11.92 -33.30
C SER A 439 5.34 12.31 -32.41
N VAL A 440 5.05 12.89 -31.25
CA VAL A 440 6.06 13.31 -30.27
C VAL A 440 5.65 12.81 -28.90
N THR A 441 6.62 12.44 -28.10
CA THR A 441 6.41 12.06 -26.70
C THR A 441 7.46 12.78 -25.86
N GLN A 442 7.04 13.48 -24.80
CA GLN A 442 8.01 13.99 -23.83
C GLN A 442 8.56 12.82 -23.02
N THR A 443 9.88 12.70 -22.94
CA THR A 443 10.57 11.54 -22.33
C THR A 443 11.21 11.82 -20.99
N SER A 444 11.36 13.10 -20.59
CA SER A 444 11.87 13.47 -19.27
C SER A 444 11.46 14.88 -18.85
N TYR A 445 11.59 15.14 -17.54
CA TYR A 445 11.69 16.46 -16.90
C TYR A 445 13.01 16.52 -16.12
#